data_AF-A0A8S3Q4L2-F1
#
_entry.id   AF-A0A8S3Q4L2-F1
#
_cell.length_a   1.000
_cell.length_b   1.000
_cell.length_c   1.000
_cell.angle_alpha   90.00
_cell.angle_beta   90.00
_cell.angle_gamma   90.00
#
_symmetry.space_group_name_H-M   'P 1'
#
loop_
_entity.id
_entity.type
_entity.pdbx_description
1 polymer ?
#
loop_
_entity_poly.entity_id
_entity_poly.type
_entity_poly.pdbx_seq_one_letter_code
_entity_poly.pdbx_strand_id
1 'polypeptide(L)'
;MGNEKTSNIKKGDQQCENIKEPISKFREEINKHLDHLEKKLYKEAVTVWGQEKSKLTDFVSEIEEKRRNFRKCRMIYQPLQKILQNCNPFRGLKNKEIRIIDFKGNTVNSIQVQNEFNLNHLVYCDNRVIYNDYGGKVVTCVDGSGKHIWQYKQDLKGPQGLCVDTYGNIIVTDRTSSRIIAISKDGQDSKVLVRKKDGLNYPIDICLRNNESYGFVCYESGKYLAKFNLSYD
;
A
#
# COMPACT_ATOMS: atom_id res chain seq x y z
N MET A 1 40.99 -64.90 -60.19
CA MET A 1 40.68 -63.88 -59.15
C MET A 1 39.32 -63.18 -59.30
N GLY A 2 38.55 -63.34 -60.40
CA GLY A 2 37.25 -62.65 -60.60
C GLY A 2 35.99 -63.36 -60.05
N ASN A 3 36.03 -64.69 -59.86
CA ASN A 3 34.83 -65.49 -59.51
C ASN A 3 34.53 -65.60 -58.00
N GLU A 4 35.53 -65.57 -57.12
CA GLU A 4 35.31 -65.58 -55.66
C GLU A 4 34.83 -64.23 -55.11
N LYS A 5 35.31 -63.12 -55.69
CA LYS A 5 34.84 -61.78 -55.33
C LYS A 5 33.36 -61.60 -55.68
N THR A 6 32.94 -62.08 -56.85
CA THR A 6 31.53 -62.00 -57.30
C THR A 6 30.61 -62.93 -56.53
N SER A 7 31.07 -64.10 -56.05
CA SER A 7 30.26 -64.96 -55.17
C SER A 7 30.10 -64.41 -53.75
N ASN A 8 31.14 -63.76 -53.21
CA ASN A 8 31.08 -63.14 -51.88
C ASN A 8 30.20 -61.88 -51.87
N ILE A 9 30.21 -61.10 -52.96
CA ILE A 9 29.28 -59.98 -53.15
C ILE A 9 27.83 -60.49 -53.20
N LYS A 10 27.52 -61.52 -53.99
CA LYS A 10 26.18 -62.12 -54.07
C LYS A 10 25.68 -62.69 -52.72
N LYS A 11 26.57 -63.28 -51.91
CA LYS A 11 26.23 -63.75 -50.54
C LYS A 11 25.97 -62.60 -49.58
N GLY A 12 26.73 -61.51 -49.68
CA GLY A 12 26.49 -60.27 -48.92
C GLY A 12 25.17 -59.60 -49.30
N ASP A 13 24.86 -59.53 -50.59
CA ASP A 13 23.60 -58.97 -51.11
C ASP A 13 22.38 -59.78 -50.64
N GLN A 14 22.49 -61.12 -50.65
CA GLN A 14 21.43 -62.01 -50.14
C GLN A 14 21.27 -61.87 -48.62
N GLN A 15 22.35 -61.71 -47.86
CA GLN A 15 22.28 -61.44 -46.42
C GLN A 15 21.63 -60.07 -46.14
N CYS A 16 21.94 -59.04 -46.93
CA CYS A 16 21.29 -57.74 -46.85
C CYS A 16 19.80 -57.81 -47.17
N GLU A 17 19.38 -58.58 -48.18
CA GLU A 17 17.96 -58.82 -48.46
C GLU A 17 17.25 -59.53 -47.29
N ASN A 18 17.88 -60.54 -46.71
CA ASN A 18 17.28 -61.33 -45.62
C ASN A 18 17.07 -60.55 -44.30
N ILE A 19 17.78 -59.42 -44.09
CA ILE A 19 17.65 -58.59 -42.89
C ILE A 19 16.74 -57.36 -43.09
N LYS A 20 16.37 -57.01 -44.33
CA LYS A 20 15.51 -55.85 -44.62
C LYS A 20 14.12 -55.98 -43.99
N GLU A 21 13.48 -57.13 -44.13
CA GLU A 21 12.15 -57.38 -43.55
C GLU A 21 12.14 -57.30 -42.01
N PRO A 22 13.04 -57.98 -41.29
CA PRO A 22 13.15 -57.83 -39.83
C PRO A 22 13.36 -56.39 -39.37
N ILE A 23 14.24 -55.64 -40.06
CA ILE A 23 14.48 -54.22 -39.75
C ILE A 23 13.24 -53.38 -40.00
N SER A 24 12.49 -53.64 -41.07
CA SER A 24 11.23 -52.95 -41.38
C SER A 24 10.18 -53.22 -40.30
N LYS A 25 9.98 -54.49 -39.92
CA LYS A 25 9.05 -54.87 -38.84
C LYS A 25 9.42 -54.24 -37.50
N PHE A 26 10.71 -54.23 -37.16
CA PHE A 26 11.19 -53.60 -35.93
C PHE A 26 10.97 -52.07 -35.94
N ARG A 27 11.19 -51.40 -37.08
CA ARG A 27 10.88 -49.98 -37.24
C ARG A 27 9.39 -49.70 -37.08
N GLU A 28 8.52 -50.54 -37.64
CA GLU A 28 7.07 -50.41 -37.45
C GLU A 28 6.65 -50.58 -35.99
N GLU A 29 7.24 -51.51 -35.25
CA GLU A 29 6.99 -51.68 -33.81
C GLU A 29 7.44 -50.46 -33.00
N ILE A 30 8.62 -49.92 -33.29
CA ILE A 30 9.11 -48.69 -32.65
C ILE A 30 8.14 -47.53 -32.93
N ASN A 31 7.73 -47.33 -34.18
CA ASN A 31 6.81 -46.25 -34.54
C ASN A 31 5.45 -46.41 -33.83
N LYS A 32 4.90 -47.62 -33.76
CA LYS A 32 3.67 -47.89 -33.00
C LYS A 32 3.84 -47.58 -31.51
N HIS A 33 5.00 -47.87 -30.93
CA HIS A 33 5.28 -47.57 -29.53
C HIS A 33 5.40 -46.07 -29.28
N LEU A 34 6.09 -45.34 -30.18
CA LEU A 34 6.20 -43.88 -30.13
C LEU A 34 4.82 -43.22 -30.24
N ASP A 35 4.00 -43.62 -31.21
CA ASP A 35 2.62 -43.13 -31.37
C ASP A 35 1.78 -43.36 -30.11
N HIS A 36 1.96 -44.51 -29.45
CA HIS A 36 1.25 -44.82 -28.20
C HIS A 36 1.69 -43.90 -27.06
N LEU A 37 3.01 -43.66 -26.92
CA LEU A 37 3.55 -42.76 -25.91
C LEU A 37 3.12 -41.31 -26.13
N GLU A 38 3.15 -40.83 -27.37
CA GLU A 38 2.69 -39.47 -27.71
C GLU A 38 1.21 -39.28 -27.37
N LYS A 39 0.34 -40.22 -27.74
CA LYS A 39 -1.08 -40.17 -27.39
C LYS A 39 -1.30 -40.18 -25.88
N LYS A 40 -0.52 -40.98 -25.14
CA LYS A 40 -0.61 -41.05 -23.68
C LYS A 40 -0.17 -39.72 -23.04
N LEU A 41 0.96 -39.18 -23.45
CA LEU A 41 1.49 -37.91 -22.97
C LEU A 41 0.52 -36.76 -23.26
N TYR A 42 -0.05 -36.72 -24.48
CA TYR A 42 -1.03 -35.71 -24.85
C TYR A 42 -2.27 -35.77 -23.96
N LYS A 43 -2.80 -36.97 -23.68
CA LYS A 43 -3.96 -37.15 -22.81
C LYS A 43 -3.69 -36.73 -21.37
N GLU A 44 -2.52 -37.06 -20.84
CA GLU A 44 -2.09 -36.64 -19.49
C GLU A 44 -1.94 -35.12 -19.42
N ALA A 45 -1.28 -34.50 -20.41
CA ALA A 45 -1.10 -33.05 -20.48
C ALA A 45 -2.43 -32.30 -20.53
N VAL A 46 -3.39 -32.76 -21.35
CA VAL A 46 -4.74 -32.17 -21.43
C VAL A 46 -5.48 -32.30 -20.10
N THR A 47 -5.32 -33.43 -19.40
CA THR A 47 -5.97 -33.67 -18.11
C THR A 47 -5.42 -32.72 -17.03
N VAL A 48 -4.10 -32.60 -16.92
CA VAL A 48 -3.44 -31.69 -15.97
C VAL A 48 -3.83 -30.24 -16.27
N TRP A 49 -3.77 -29.83 -17.54
CA TRP A 49 -4.16 -28.49 -17.96
C TRP A 49 -5.62 -28.17 -17.61
N GLY A 50 -6.53 -29.12 -17.83
CA GLY A 50 -7.94 -28.98 -17.46
C GLY A 50 -8.14 -28.76 -15.96
N GLN A 51 -7.45 -29.55 -15.13
CA GLN A 51 -7.52 -29.43 -13.66
C GLN A 51 -6.97 -28.10 -13.16
N GLU A 52 -5.80 -27.67 -13.64
CA GLU A 52 -5.18 -26.41 -13.24
C GLU A 52 -6.01 -25.21 -13.69
N LYS A 53 -6.53 -25.24 -14.93
CA LYS A 53 -7.42 -24.20 -15.45
C LYS A 53 -8.71 -24.10 -14.62
N SER A 54 -9.28 -25.23 -14.20
CA SER A 54 -10.45 -25.25 -13.31
C SER A 54 -10.15 -24.56 -11.98
N LYS A 55 -9.05 -24.95 -11.31
CA LYS A 55 -8.62 -24.33 -10.04
C LYS A 55 -8.43 -22.83 -10.17
N LEU A 56 -7.82 -22.38 -11.26
CA LEU A 56 -7.60 -20.95 -11.53
C LEU A 56 -8.94 -20.22 -11.73
N THR A 57 -9.90 -20.85 -12.42
CA THR A 57 -11.24 -20.28 -12.67
C THR A 57 -12.03 -20.15 -11.36
N ASP A 58 -11.95 -21.15 -10.48
CA ASP A 58 -12.58 -21.10 -9.16
C ASP A 58 -11.97 -19.99 -8.30
N PHE A 59 -10.65 -19.86 -8.30
CA PHE A 59 -9.93 -18.81 -7.58
C PHE A 59 -10.27 -17.40 -8.07
N VAL A 60 -10.36 -17.20 -9.38
CA VAL A 60 -10.80 -15.92 -9.98
C VAL A 60 -12.23 -15.60 -9.54
N SER A 61 -13.13 -16.59 -9.57
CA SER A 61 -14.52 -16.43 -9.13
C SER A 61 -14.62 -16.00 -7.66
N GLU A 62 -13.80 -16.59 -6.78
CA GLU A 62 -13.73 -16.22 -5.36
C GLU A 62 -13.23 -14.78 -5.17
N ILE A 63 -12.21 -14.35 -5.93
CA ILE A 63 -11.71 -12.97 -5.91
C ILE A 63 -12.79 -11.99 -6.37
N GLU A 64 -13.55 -12.32 -7.41
CA GLU A 64 -14.63 -11.48 -7.92
C GLU A 64 -15.78 -11.35 -6.92
N GLU A 65 -16.12 -12.43 -6.22
CA GLU A 65 -17.08 -12.38 -5.12
C GLU A 65 -16.59 -11.51 -3.97
N LYS A 66 -15.33 -11.69 -3.51
CA LYS A 66 -14.71 -10.82 -2.51
C LYS A 66 -14.71 -9.35 -2.94
N ARG A 67 -14.41 -9.06 -4.21
CA ARG A 67 -14.49 -7.70 -4.78
C ARG A 67 -15.91 -7.13 -4.76
N ARG A 68 -16.93 -7.94 -5.10
CA ARG A 68 -18.35 -7.53 -5.02
C ARG A 68 -18.76 -7.25 -3.58
N ASN A 69 -18.38 -8.10 -2.64
CA ASN A 69 -18.65 -7.90 -1.21
C ASN A 69 -17.95 -6.63 -0.69
N PHE A 70 -16.70 -6.38 -1.08
CA PHE A 70 -15.99 -5.15 -0.72
C PHE A 70 -16.68 -3.89 -1.29
N ARG A 71 -17.20 -3.95 -2.52
CA ARG A 71 -18.01 -2.85 -3.10
C ARG A 71 -19.30 -2.61 -2.32
N LYS A 72 -20.03 -3.67 -1.94
CA LYS A 72 -21.24 -3.58 -1.11
C LYS A 72 -20.93 -2.97 0.26
N CYS A 73 -19.89 -3.46 0.94
CA CYS A 73 -19.41 -2.89 2.21
C CYS A 73 -19.04 -1.41 2.06
N ARG A 74 -18.36 -1.03 0.97
CA ARG A 74 -18.02 0.37 0.69
C ARG A 74 -19.27 1.26 0.49
N MET A 75 -20.31 0.74 -0.16
CA MET A 75 -21.59 1.43 -0.34
C MET A 75 -22.38 1.62 0.95
N ILE A 76 -22.19 0.74 1.94
CA ILE A 76 -22.78 0.87 3.28
C ILE A 76 -21.92 1.79 4.17
N TYR A 77 -20.60 1.65 4.07
CA TYR A 77 -19.63 2.42 4.84
C TYR A 77 -19.63 3.90 4.46
N GLN A 78 -19.79 4.27 3.18
CA GLN A 78 -19.80 5.69 2.77
C GLN A 78 -20.95 6.51 3.40
N PRO A 79 -22.21 6.04 3.39
CA PRO A 79 -23.31 6.65 4.16
C PRO A 79 -23.04 6.65 5.65
N LEU A 80 -22.58 5.53 6.22
CA LEU A 80 -22.23 5.46 7.64
C LEU A 80 -21.12 6.43 8.03
N GLN A 81 -20.14 6.69 7.15
CA GLN A 81 -19.09 7.67 7.38
C GLN A 81 -19.65 9.10 7.36
N LYS A 82 -20.64 9.40 6.50
CA LYS A 82 -21.38 10.67 6.55
C LYS A 82 -22.25 10.80 7.81
N ILE A 83 -22.90 9.71 8.23
CA ILE A 83 -23.70 9.66 9.47
C ILE A 83 -22.79 9.84 10.69
N LEU A 84 -21.67 9.12 10.77
CA LEU A 84 -20.64 9.27 11.81
C LEU A 84 -20.03 10.68 11.82
N GLN A 85 -19.82 11.28 10.64
CA GLN A 85 -19.44 12.69 10.55
C GLN A 85 -20.53 13.60 11.14
N ASN A 86 -21.82 13.30 10.95
CA ASN A 86 -22.95 14.06 11.52
C ASN A 86 -23.20 13.75 13.00
N CYS A 87 -22.79 12.58 13.49
CA CYS A 87 -22.94 12.13 14.87
C CYS A 87 -21.75 12.51 15.76
N ASN A 88 -20.81 13.34 15.29
CA ASN A 88 -19.79 13.89 16.16
C ASN A 88 -20.47 14.91 17.10
N PRO A 89 -20.58 14.65 18.42
CA PRO A 89 -21.30 15.52 19.36
C PRO A 89 -20.66 16.91 19.48
N PHE A 90 -19.47 17.12 18.93
CA PHE A 90 -18.77 18.40 18.91
C PHE A 90 -18.97 19.20 17.60
N ARG A 91 -19.78 18.69 16.65
CA ARG A 91 -20.07 19.38 15.38
C ARG A 91 -21.12 20.46 15.61
N GLY A 92 -20.74 21.72 15.41
CA GLY A 92 -21.63 22.88 15.61
C GLY A 92 -21.51 23.57 16.96
N LEU A 93 -20.61 23.13 17.85
CA LEU A 93 -20.18 23.95 18.99
C LEU A 93 -19.46 25.19 18.44
N LYS A 94 -20.22 26.28 18.32
CA LYS A 94 -19.65 27.62 18.13
C LYS A 94 -18.99 27.99 19.46
N ASN A 95 -17.71 28.35 19.41
CA ASN A 95 -16.80 28.60 20.54
C ASN A 95 -16.20 27.32 21.12
N LYS A 96 -15.25 26.75 20.37
CA LYS A 96 -14.31 25.78 20.95
C LYS A 96 -13.25 26.57 21.70
N GLU A 97 -12.84 26.05 22.85
CA GLU A 97 -11.79 26.66 23.64
C GLU A 97 -10.65 25.66 23.87
N ILE A 98 -9.43 26.18 23.84
CA ILE A 98 -8.24 25.47 24.28
C ILE A 98 -8.04 25.84 25.74
N ARG A 99 -8.22 24.89 26.64
CA ARG A 99 -8.03 25.10 28.09
C ARG A 99 -6.59 24.82 28.46
N ILE A 100 -5.99 25.75 29.19
CA ILE A 100 -4.72 25.55 29.88
C ILE A 100 -5.09 25.07 31.28
N ILE A 101 -4.67 23.86 31.61
CA ILE A 101 -5.05 23.16 32.83
C ILE A 101 -3.79 22.90 33.65
N ASP A 102 -3.82 23.19 34.95
CA ASP A 102 -2.71 22.89 35.86
C ASP A 102 -2.63 21.38 36.17
N PHE A 103 -1.57 20.95 36.85
CA PHE A 103 -1.39 19.54 37.24
C PHE A 103 -2.45 19.02 38.22
N LYS A 104 -3.27 19.90 38.80
CA LYS A 104 -4.38 19.56 39.70
C LYS A 104 -5.71 19.43 38.95
N GLY A 105 -5.74 19.74 37.65
CA GLY A 105 -6.96 19.68 36.83
C GLY A 105 -7.75 20.99 36.79
N ASN A 106 -7.24 22.09 37.35
CA ASN A 106 -7.93 23.39 37.29
C ASN A 106 -7.60 24.12 36.00
N THR A 107 -8.61 24.70 35.36
CA THR A 107 -8.40 25.62 34.23
C THR A 107 -7.75 26.92 34.74
N VAL A 108 -6.51 27.16 34.34
CA VAL A 108 -5.78 28.41 34.66
C VAL A 108 -6.01 29.51 33.64
N ASN A 109 -6.33 29.14 32.39
CA ASN A 109 -6.62 30.07 31.31
C ASN A 109 -7.38 29.33 30.18
N SER A 110 -8.07 30.07 29.31
CA SER A 110 -8.62 29.50 28.09
C SER A 110 -8.45 30.43 26.89
N ILE A 111 -8.19 29.82 25.73
CA ILE A 111 -8.03 30.50 24.45
C ILE A 111 -9.26 30.18 23.62
N GLN A 112 -10.02 31.21 23.25
CA GLN A 112 -11.16 31.05 22.37
C GLN A 112 -10.69 30.94 20.93
N VAL A 113 -11.05 29.85 20.26
CA VAL A 113 -10.72 29.65 18.85
C VAL A 113 -11.99 29.80 18.02
N GLN A 114 -11.99 30.85 17.20
CA GLN A 114 -13.05 31.10 16.21
C GLN A 114 -12.90 30.10 15.08
N ASN A 115 -13.43 28.89 15.25
CA ASN A 115 -13.30 27.88 14.22
C ASN A 115 -14.55 27.03 14.04
N GLU A 116 -14.94 26.83 12.79
CA GLU A 116 -16.03 25.94 12.38
C GLU A 116 -15.61 24.46 12.43
N PHE A 117 -14.32 24.20 12.53
CA PHE A 117 -13.66 22.92 12.32
C PHE A 117 -13.36 22.17 13.63
N ASN A 118 -13.13 20.86 13.54
CA ASN A 118 -12.79 20.01 14.70
C ASN A 118 -11.30 20.08 15.04
N LEU A 119 -10.97 20.27 16.33
CA LEU A 119 -9.59 20.21 16.81
C LEU A 119 -9.23 18.74 17.02
N ASN A 120 -8.23 18.23 16.30
CA ASN A 120 -7.75 16.85 16.46
C ASN A 120 -6.45 16.74 17.24
N HIS A 121 -5.46 17.54 16.85
CA HIS A 121 -4.17 17.63 17.49
C HIS A 121 -3.76 19.10 17.59
N LEU A 122 -2.98 19.45 18.61
CA LEU A 122 -2.45 20.79 18.82
C LEU A 122 -1.00 20.74 19.26
N VAL A 123 -0.26 21.78 18.92
CA VAL A 123 1.08 22.07 19.41
C VAL A 123 1.15 23.54 19.80
N TYR A 124 1.93 23.84 20.84
CA TYR A 124 2.18 25.20 21.28
C TYR A 124 3.68 25.50 21.15
N CYS A 125 4.03 26.55 20.43
CA CYS A 125 5.41 26.97 20.19
C CYS A 125 5.45 28.48 19.96
N ASP A 126 6.46 29.18 20.49
CA ASP A 126 6.68 30.62 20.27
C ASP A 126 5.43 31.50 20.47
N ASN A 127 4.68 31.23 21.54
CA ASN A 127 3.41 31.90 21.85
C ASN A 127 2.33 31.80 20.75
N ARG A 128 2.39 30.72 19.96
CA ARG A 128 1.39 30.36 18.96
C ARG A 128 0.81 29.01 19.28
N VAL A 129 -0.48 28.85 19.03
CA VAL A 129 -1.12 27.54 19.00
C VAL A 129 -1.30 27.15 17.54
N ILE A 130 -0.80 25.98 17.18
CA ILE A 130 -1.03 25.37 15.88
C ILE A 130 -1.85 24.12 16.09
N TYR A 131 -2.92 23.96 15.33
CA TYR A 131 -3.79 22.80 15.44
C TYR A 131 -4.30 22.39 14.06
N ASN A 132 -4.80 21.16 13.95
CA ASN A 132 -5.35 20.63 12.70
C ASN A 132 -6.82 20.21 12.82
N ASP A 133 -7.48 20.19 11.67
CA ASP A 133 -8.71 19.45 11.44
C ASP A 133 -8.53 18.47 10.27
N TYR A 134 -8.80 17.21 10.55
CA TYR A 134 -8.82 16.07 9.65
C TYR A 134 -9.97 16.20 8.64
N GLY A 135 -11.16 16.58 9.10
CA GLY A 135 -12.35 16.75 8.26
C GLY A 135 -12.27 18.01 7.41
N GLY A 136 -11.83 19.12 8.03
CA GLY A 136 -11.54 20.40 7.37
C GLY A 136 -10.30 20.37 6.47
N LYS A 137 -9.46 19.34 6.58
CA LYS A 137 -8.20 19.15 5.82
C LYS A 137 -7.29 20.36 5.92
N VAL A 138 -7.03 20.76 7.16
CA VAL A 138 -6.42 22.05 7.41
C VAL A 138 -5.54 22.04 8.64
N VAL A 139 -4.46 22.83 8.58
CA VAL A 139 -3.66 23.24 9.73
C VAL A 139 -3.83 24.74 9.91
N THR A 140 -4.14 25.18 11.13
CA THR A 140 -4.36 26.58 11.47
C THR A 140 -3.40 27.00 12.57
N CYS A 141 -2.86 28.21 12.44
CA CYS A 141 -2.06 28.86 13.47
C CYS A 141 -2.80 30.08 14.00
N VAL A 142 -2.83 30.19 15.32
CA VAL A 142 -3.33 31.35 16.06
C VAL A 142 -2.27 31.85 17.05
N ASP A 143 -2.35 33.10 17.47
CA ASP A 143 -1.53 33.60 18.57
C ASP A 143 -2.05 33.09 19.93
N GLY A 144 -1.34 33.39 21.01
CA GLY A 144 -1.73 33.03 22.38
C GLY A 144 -3.07 33.61 22.85
N SER A 145 -3.66 34.57 22.12
CA SER A 145 -5.01 35.10 22.37
C SER A 145 -6.11 34.38 21.56
N GLY A 146 -5.72 33.53 20.60
CA GLY A 146 -6.65 32.84 19.70
C GLY A 146 -6.91 33.60 18.39
N LYS A 147 -6.22 34.73 18.16
CA LYS A 147 -6.34 35.48 16.90
C LYS A 147 -5.66 34.70 15.78
N HIS A 148 -6.37 34.56 14.67
CA HIS A 148 -5.86 33.90 13.47
C HIS A 148 -4.58 34.56 12.95
N ILE A 149 -3.55 33.75 12.68
CA ILE A 149 -2.30 34.16 12.02
C ILE A 149 -2.30 33.65 10.57
N TRP A 150 -2.34 32.33 10.37
CA TRP A 150 -2.31 31.71 9.04
C TRP A 150 -3.03 30.36 9.03
N GLN A 151 -3.33 29.88 7.82
CA GLN A 151 -3.97 28.58 7.60
C GLN A 151 -3.44 27.91 6.33
N TYR A 152 -3.11 26.61 6.42
CA TYR A 152 -2.62 25.81 5.30
C TYR A 152 -3.63 24.73 4.90
N LYS A 153 -4.13 24.78 3.65
CA LYS A 153 -5.16 23.87 3.09
C LYS A 153 -4.78 23.17 1.79
N GLN A 154 -3.75 23.68 1.11
CA GLN A 154 -3.57 23.48 -0.34
C GLN A 154 -3.33 22.01 -0.71
N ASP A 155 -2.66 21.25 0.16
CA ASP A 155 -2.28 19.87 -0.13
C ASP A 155 -2.46 18.96 1.09
N LEU A 156 -3.64 19.00 1.72
CA LEU A 156 -3.97 18.11 2.84
C LEU A 156 -5.15 17.22 2.50
N LYS A 157 -5.08 15.92 2.86
CA LYS A 157 -6.18 14.97 2.68
C LYS A 157 -6.75 14.43 3.98
N GLY A 158 -5.94 14.38 5.03
CA GLY A 158 -6.34 13.98 6.37
C GLY A 158 -5.18 14.22 7.34
N PRO A 159 -4.86 15.48 7.66
CA PRO A 159 -3.83 15.79 8.66
C PRO A 159 -4.27 15.20 10.00
N GLN A 160 -3.39 14.52 10.71
CA GLN A 160 -3.72 13.86 11.98
C GLN A 160 -2.85 14.33 13.14
N GLY A 161 -1.54 14.10 13.08
CA GLY A 161 -0.57 14.47 14.10
C GLY A 161 0.24 15.69 13.69
N LEU A 162 0.74 16.41 14.69
CA LEU A 162 1.54 17.61 14.53
C LEU A 162 2.76 17.56 15.45
N CYS A 163 3.90 18.02 14.94
CA CYS A 163 5.07 18.35 15.74
C CYS A 163 5.69 19.65 15.19
N VAL A 164 6.60 20.26 15.94
CA VAL A 164 7.33 21.46 15.53
C VAL A 164 8.81 21.15 15.58
N ASP A 165 9.53 21.47 14.50
CA ASP A 165 10.99 21.36 14.47
C ASP A 165 11.67 22.56 15.15
N THR A 166 12.99 22.54 15.29
CA THR A 166 13.78 23.61 15.90
C THR A 166 13.83 24.89 15.07
N TYR A 167 13.50 24.82 13.77
CA TYR A 167 13.33 25.99 12.90
C TYR A 167 11.93 26.59 12.95
N GLY A 168 11.00 25.97 13.69
CA GLY A 168 9.61 26.39 13.82
C GLY A 168 8.70 25.91 12.68
N ASN A 169 9.17 25.01 11.82
CA ASN A 169 8.33 24.38 10.81
C ASN A 169 7.40 23.36 11.46
N ILE A 170 6.20 23.25 10.90
CA ILE A 170 5.16 22.37 11.39
C ILE A 170 5.24 21.05 10.63
N ILE A 171 5.60 19.98 11.32
CA ILE A 171 5.62 18.64 10.78
C ILE A 171 4.25 18.02 10.95
N VAL A 172 3.66 17.56 9.85
CA VAL A 172 2.29 17.06 9.80
C VAL A 172 2.27 15.65 9.25
N THR A 173 1.62 14.73 9.96
CA THR A 173 1.25 13.43 9.40
C THR A 173 -0.06 13.58 8.60
N ASP A 174 0.03 13.49 7.27
CA ASP A 174 -1.15 13.48 6.39
C ASP A 174 -1.60 12.03 6.17
N ARG A 175 -2.38 11.53 7.14
CA ARG A 175 -2.80 10.13 7.27
C ARG A 175 -3.40 9.57 5.99
N THR A 176 -4.37 10.27 5.41
CA THR A 176 -5.09 9.81 4.21
C THR A 176 -4.18 9.74 2.99
N SER A 177 -3.20 10.65 2.89
CA SER A 177 -2.18 10.62 1.83
C SER A 177 -1.03 9.67 2.13
N SER A 178 -0.95 9.11 3.35
CA SER A 178 0.18 8.31 3.84
C SER A 178 1.51 9.01 3.55
N ARG A 179 1.65 10.24 4.03
CA ARG A 179 2.88 11.04 3.94
C ARG A 179 3.15 11.86 5.20
N ILE A 180 4.36 12.36 5.32
CA ILE A 180 4.75 13.41 6.25
C ILE A 180 5.14 14.64 5.44
N ILE A 181 4.62 15.79 5.83
CA ILE A 181 4.99 17.09 5.23
C ILE A 181 5.53 18.03 6.32
N ALA A 182 6.48 18.87 5.96
CA ALA A 182 6.84 20.06 6.73
C ALA A 182 6.15 21.26 6.10
N ILE A 183 5.46 22.07 6.91
CA ILE A 183 4.90 23.36 6.54
C ILE A 183 5.78 24.43 7.16
N SER A 184 6.15 25.46 6.41
CA SER A 184 6.97 26.56 6.92
C SER A 184 6.31 27.26 8.11
N LYS A 185 7.11 27.87 8.99
CA LYS A 185 6.62 28.58 10.19
C LYS A 185 5.58 29.68 9.94
N ASP A 186 5.53 30.21 8.73
CA ASP A 186 4.60 31.24 8.26
C ASP A 186 3.44 30.67 7.42
N GLY A 187 3.38 29.36 7.24
CA GLY A 187 2.31 28.65 6.56
C GLY A 187 2.28 28.85 5.04
N GLN A 188 3.32 29.42 4.44
CA GLN A 188 3.34 29.74 3.01
C GLN A 188 3.83 28.59 2.14
N ASP A 189 4.80 27.83 2.63
CA ASP A 189 5.47 26.77 1.88
C ASP A 189 5.31 25.41 2.55
N SER A 190 5.52 24.36 1.76
CA SER A 190 5.55 22.99 2.28
C SER A 190 6.50 22.09 1.50
N LYS A 191 7.15 21.17 2.23
CA LYS A 191 8.02 20.11 1.67
C LYS A 191 7.50 18.75 2.10
N VAL A 192 7.40 17.80 1.17
CA VAL A 192 7.09 16.40 1.53
C VAL A 192 8.38 15.74 2.01
N LEU A 193 8.39 15.26 3.25
CA LEU A 193 9.56 14.62 3.87
C LEU A 193 9.57 13.10 3.66
N VAL A 194 8.41 12.46 3.80
CA VAL A 194 8.26 11.00 3.69
C VAL A 194 7.00 10.67 2.91
N ARG A 195 7.04 9.66 2.06
CA ARG A 195 5.93 9.22 1.21
C ARG A 195 5.56 7.77 1.52
N LYS A 196 4.39 7.36 1.01
CA LYS A 196 3.93 5.97 1.08
C LYS A 196 4.95 4.96 0.54
N LYS A 197 5.66 5.32 -0.53
CA LYS A 197 6.70 4.46 -1.14
C LYS A 197 7.88 4.18 -0.19
N ASP A 198 8.07 5.01 0.83
CA ASP A 198 9.13 4.89 1.83
C ASP A 198 8.68 4.01 3.02
N GLY A 199 7.54 3.32 2.90
CA GLY A 199 7.01 2.39 3.91
C GLY A 199 6.02 3.01 4.90
N LEU A 200 5.64 4.28 4.72
CA LEU A 200 4.69 4.97 5.57
C LEU A 200 3.24 4.54 5.24
N ASN A 201 2.47 4.10 6.24
CA ASN A 201 1.09 3.66 6.03
C ASN A 201 0.13 4.15 7.12
N TYR A 202 -0.80 5.06 6.77
CA TYR A 202 -1.74 5.68 7.72
C TYR A 202 -1.07 6.20 9.00
N PRO A 203 -0.11 7.14 8.89
CA PRO A 203 0.55 7.73 10.04
C PRO A 203 -0.45 8.48 10.91
N ILE A 204 -0.41 8.24 12.22
CA ILE A 204 -1.31 8.86 13.20
C ILE A 204 -0.66 10.07 13.84
N ASP A 205 0.48 9.86 14.48
CA ASP A 205 1.18 10.88 15.24
C ASP A 205 2.68 10.84 14.98
N ILE A 206 3.36 11.95 15.27
CA ILE A 206 4.79 12.12 15.04
C ILE A 206 5.43 12.88 16.20
N CYS A 207 6.60 12.42 16.63
CA CYS A 207 7.47 13.18 17.52
C CYS A 207 8.88 13.26 16.96
N LEU A 208 9.55 14.39 17.20
CA LEU A 208 10.92 14.61 16.76
C LEU A 208 11.89 14.33 17.91
N ARG A 209 13.06 13.76 17.57
CA ARG A 209 14.19 13.67 18.51
C ARG A 209 15.06 14.91 18.38
N ASN A 210 15.61 15.40 19.49
CA ASN A 210 16.57 16.52 19.51
C ASN A 210 17.63 16.34 18.40
N ASN A 211 17.84 17.40 17.60
CA ASN A 211 18.64 17.53 16.37
C ASN A 211 17.96 17.15 15.04
N GLU A 212 16.62 17.03 15.02
CA GLU A 212 15.71 16.98 13.85
C GLU A 212 15.90 15.87 12.81
N SER A 213 17.07 15.22 12.74
CA SER A 213 17.36 14.26 11.68
C SER A 213 16.44 13.05 11.73
N TYR A 214 15.73 12.83 12.85
CA TYR A 214 14.83 11.69 12.98
C TYR A 214 13.49 12.03 13.64
N GLY A 215 12.41 11.57 13.01
CA GLY A 215 11.06 11.54 13.57
C GLY A 215 10.62 10.10 13.87
N PHE A 216 9.92 9.91 14.98
CA PHE A 216 9.22 8.66 15.29
C PHE A 216 7.75 8.80 14.95
N VAL A 217 7.19 7.80 14.27
CA VAL A 217 5.83 7.83 13.75
C VAL A 217 5.09 6.59 14.20
N CYS A 218 3.87 6.79 14.69
CA CYS A 218 2.94 5.70 15.00
C CYS A 218 1.92 5.52 13.86
N TYR A 219 1.40 4.30 13.74
CA TYR A 219 0.50 3.89 12.65
C TYR A 219 -0.71 3.15 13.19
N GLU A 220 -1.82 3.22 12.47
CA GLU A 220 -3.00 2.42 12.79
C GLU A 220 -2.84 0.93 12.46
N SER A 221 -2.15 0.62 11.36
CA SER A 221 -2.04 -0.75 10.82
C SER A 221 -0.60 -1.28 10.79
N GLY A 222 0.35 -0.51 11.30
CA GLY A 222 1.75 -0.95 11.44
C GLY A 222 1.93 -1.76 12.71
N LYS A 223 2.62 -2.91 12.63
CA LYS A 223 3.06 -3.66 13.81
C LYS A 223 4.14 -2.94 14.63
N TYR A 224 4.73 -1.86 14.10
CA TYR A 224 5.92 -1.21 14.64
C TYR A 224 5.81 0.31 14.60
N LEU A 225 6.42 0.98 15.56
CA LEU A 225 6.82 2.39 15.44
C LEU A 225 7.95 2.49 14.41
N ALA A 226 7.91 3.48 13.53
CA ALA A 226 8.98 3.71 12.57
C ALA A 226 9.78 4.96 12.91
N LYS A 227 11.08 4.89 12.64
CA LYS A 227 12.01 6.01 12.70
C LYS A 227 12.33 6.43 11.26
N PHE A 228 12.01 7.66 10.89
CA PHE A 228 12.33 8.21 9.56
C PHE A 228 13.44 9.24 9.65
N ASN A 229 14.30 9.27 8.64
CA ASN A 229 15.22 10.39 8.45
C ASN A 229 14.43 11.55 7.82
N LEU A 230 14.45 12.71 8.47
CA LEU A 230 13.78 13.91 8.02
C LEU A 230 14.86 14.88 7.53
N SER A 231 15.49 14.55 6.40
CA SER A 231 16.52 15.41 5.82
C SER A 231 15.88 16.57 5.05
N TYR A 232 16.18 17.78 5.50
CA TYR A 232 16.01 18.99 4.70
C TYR A 232 17.20 19.07 3.74
N ASP A 233 17.17 18.27 2.66
CA ASP A 233 18.11 18.46 1.55
C ASP A 233 18.23 19.95 1.18
#